data_AF-R6VAZ0-F1
#
_entry.id   AF-R6VAZ0-F1
#
_cell.length_a   1.000
_cell.length_b   1.000
_cell.length_c   1.000
_cell.angle_alpha   90.00
_cell.angle_beta   90.00
_cell.angle_gamma   90.00
#
_symmetry.space_group_name_H-M   'P 1'
#
loop_
_entity.id
_entity.type
_entity.pdbx_description
1 polymer ?
#
loop_
_entity_poly.entity_id
_entity_poly.type
_entity_poly.pdbx_seq_one_letter_code
_entity_poly.pdbx_strand_id
1 'polypeptide(L)'
;MKYEMDQLLKDVYQQEVKPDKILNQKTLRRMQMKETNDMRKFWNYKRIAVAAVLSCLVVTQGVGAAYAAINHTSILSLFSGETKEIKDQAKNLREINVKQEAGSNVKQSAYADFSVREALCDKNQVYVEAVAKPASDKYLLVPSECWSERDKFWATELKIAGEDTGKETIAQYAKRKNKTCVEVSAWVGADVATQSMDYQTEADGTLVYTITFENNAKTQKLDYTCDTIVYVPGQEDQELKSSIAFTLNDQSGKSEIVRYEPEKIQTIKGTKLVLDEVEFEKSALNMNCTIKYHTTDPNAQNWNKWIKTDDSDVNFYLLDEKGNEMDSEGGYGDDSMGKGGALTEHDQYRTAELSDTLTFLVRNCMTKKVLGTVTVKMVSK
;
A
#
# COMPACT_ATOMS: atom_id res chain seq x y z
N MET A 1 -30.58 -0.95 -2.12
CA MET A 1 -29.18 -0.64 -1.71
C MET A 1 -28.22 -0.34 -2.87
N LYS A 2 -28.17 -1.10 -3.98
CA LYS A 2 -27.31 -0.74 -5.15
C LYS A 2 -27.82 0.51 -5.90
N TYR A 3 -29.15 0.63 -6.02
CA TYR A 3 -29.84 1.74 -6.70
C TYR A 3 -29.78 3.08 -5.93
N GLU A 4 -29.69 3.06 -4.60
CA GLU A 4 -29.58 4.27 -3.78
C GLU A 4 -28.18 4.90 -3.84
N MET A 5 -27.14 4.09 -4.13
CA MET A 5 -25.76 4.54 -4.29
C MET A 5 -25.58 5.36 -5.59
N ASP A 6 -26.24 4.91 -6.66
CA ASP A 6 -26.23 5.59 -7.96
C ASP A 6 -27.00 6.92 -7.94
N GLN A 7 -28.07 6.99 -7.14
CA GLN A 7 -28.84 8.22 -6.91
C GLN A 7 -28.03 9.25 -6.10
N LEU A 8 -27.31 8.80 -5.06
CA LEU A 8 -26.44 9.66 -4.23
C LEU A 8 -25.24 10.21 -5.02
N LEU A 9 -24.65 9.41 -5.89
CA LEU A 9 -23.59 9.84 -6.81
C LEU A 9 -24.09 10.91 -7.79
N LYS A 10 -25.30 10.73 -8.34
CA LYS A 10 -25.91 11.72 -9.24
C LYS A 10 -26.24 13.03 -8.52
N ASP A 11 -26.79 12.97 -7.31
CA ASP A 11 -27.17 14.16 -6.54
C ASP A 11 -25.93 14.98 -6.08
N VAL A 12 -24.82 14.32 -5.75
CA VAL A 12 -23.55 15.00 -5.39
C VAL A 12 -22.90 15.67 -6.61
N TYR A 13 -22.97 15.05 -7.78
CA TYR A 13 -22.40 15.62 -9.02
C TYR A 13 -23.29 16.68 -9.68
N GLN A 14 -24.61 16.68 -9.42
CA GLN A 14 -25.56 17.63 -10.01
C GLN A 14 -25.87 18.84 -9.13
N GLN A 15 -25.49 18.84 -7.86
CA GLN A 15 -25.57 20.04 -7.04
C GLN A 15 -24.43 20.99 -7.41
N GLU A 16 -24.78 22.12 -8.05
CA GLU A 16 -23.91 23.32 -8.20
C GLU A 16 -23.63 24.00 -6.84
N VAL A 17 -23.29 23.24 -5.81
CA VAL A 17 -22.85 23.76 -4.53
C VAL A 17 -21.36 23.49 -4.47
N LYS A 18 -20.55 24.56 -4.52
CA LYS A 18 -19.12 24.49 -4.23
C LYS A 18 -18.95 23.75 -2.89
N PRO A 19 -18.43 22.51 -2.86
CA PRO A 19 -18.46 21.74 -1.63
C PRO A 19 -17.34 22.19 -0.71
N ASP A 20 -17.66 22.44 0.56
CA ASP A 20 -16.67 22.66 1.61
C ASP A 20 -15.72 21.45 1.70
N LYS A 21 -14.41 21.76 1.75
CA LYS A 21 -13.26 20.82 1.68
C LYS A 21 -13.34 19.58 2.59
N ILE A 22 -14.19 19.59 3.62
CA ILE A 22 -14.28 18.55 4.65
C ILE A 22 -15.22 17.39 4.25
N LEU A 23 -16.25 17.65 3.43
CA LEU A 23 -17.26 16.63 3.07
C LEU A 23 -16.75 15.66 1.98
N ASN A 24 -15.90 16.15 1.08
CA ASN A 24 -15.27 15.32 0.03
C ASN A 24 -14.26 14.32 0.61
N GLN A 25 -13.51 14.67 1.67
CA GLN A 25 -12.53 13.76 2.27
C GLN A 25 -13.17 12.57 3.01
N LYS A 26 -14.29 12.78 3.72
CA LYS A 26 -15.00 11.68 4.39
C LYS A 26 -15.61 10.69 3.39
N THR A 27 -16.06 11.19 2.24
CA THR A 27 -16.70 10.36 1.21
C THR A 27 -15.65 9.59 0.40
N LEU A 28 -14.54 10.23 0.04
CA LEU A 28 -13.37 9.58 -0.58
C LEU A 28 -12.75 8.51 0.34
N ARG A 29 -12.58 8.79 1.64
CA ARG A 29 -12.10 7.79 2.61
C ARG A 29 -13.05 6.58 2.77
N ARG A 30 -14.36 6.78 2.65
CA ARG A 30 -15.35 5.68 2.66
C ARG A 30 -15.32 4.86 1.37
N MET A 31 -15.03 5.49 0.23
CA MET A 31 -14.86 4.80 -1.05
C MET A 31 -13.57 3.97 -1.03
N GLN A 32 -12.43 4.56 -0.63
CA GLN A 32 -11.17 3.86 -0.42
C GLN A 32 -11.34 2.69 0.57
N MET A 33 -11.95 2.89 1.75
CA MET A 33 -12.21 1.79 2.69
C MET A 33 -13.10 0.67 2.14
N LYS A 34 -14.06 0.96 1.27
CA LYS A 34 -14.90 -0.07 0.64
C LYS A 34 -14.15 -0.84 -0.43
N GLU A 35 -13.35 -0.15 -1.23
CA GLU A 35 -12.53 -0.76 -2.29
C GLU A 35 -11.38 -1.58 -1.69
N THR A 36 -10.71 -1.09 -0.64
CA THR A 36 -9.72 -1.84 0.15
C THR A 36 -10.36 -3.04 0.85
N ASN A 37 -11.63 -2.97 1.29
CA ASN A 37 -12.33 -4.11 1.89
C ASN A 37 -12.74 -5.18 0.87
N ASP A 38 -13.13 -4.77 -0.35
CA ASP A 38 -13.43 -5.71 -1.42
C ASP A 38 -12.14 -6.34 -2.01
N MET A 39 -11.03 -5.59 -2.07
CA MET A 39 -9.70 -6.15 -2.36
C MET A 39 -9.17 -7.05 -1.24
N ARG A 40 -9.37 -6.70 0.04
CA ARG A 40 -9.03 -7.56 1.19
C ARG A 40 -9.82 -8.86 1.19
N LYS A 41 -11.10 -8.85 0.80
CA LYS A 41 -11.88 -10.09 0.64
C LYS A 41 -11.34 -11.00 -0.45
N PHE A 42 -10.83 -10.42 -1.55
CA PHE A 42 -10.21 -11.18 -2.64
C PHE A 42 -8.84 -11.75 -2.23
N TRP A 43 -8.04 -10.99 -1.47
CA TRP A 43 -6.74 -11.42 -0.94
C TRP A 43 -6.84 -12.46 0.20
N ASN A 44 -7.84 -12.33 1.09
CA ASN A 44 -8.08 -13.27 2.18
C ASN A 44 -8.47 -14.68 1.66
N TYR A 45 -9.06 -14.78 0.46
CA TYR A 45 -9.36 -16.09 -0.14
C TYR A 45 -8.13 -16.83 -0.69
N LYS A 46 -7.04 -16.11 -1.04
CA LYS A 46 -5.77 -16.72 -1.48
C LYS A 46 -4.79 -17.01 -0.31
N ARG A 47 -4.94 -16.35 0.84
CA ARG A 47 -4.05 -16.52 2.02
C ARG A 47 -4.40 -17.69 2.96
N ILE A 48 -5.48 -18.43 2.72
CA ILE A 48 -5.83 -19.61 3.53
C ILE A 48 -4.87 -20.80 3.29
N ALA A 49 -3.92 -20.70 2.37
CA ALA A 49 -2.89 -21.71 2.16
C ALA A 49 -1.48 -21.11 2.12
N VAL A 50 -0.95 -20.64 3.26
CA VAL A 50 0.42 -20.90 3.78
C VAL A 50 0.48 -20.30 5.20
N ALA A 51 -0.13 -20.99 6.17
CA ALA A 51 0.14 -20.79 7.58
C ALA A 51 1.17 -21.83 8.03
N ALA A 52 2.42 -21.69 7.59
CA ALA A 52 3.57 -22.45 8.08
C ALA A 52 4.89 -21.84 7.57
N VAL A 53 5.79 -21.47 8.51
CA VAL A 53 7.28 -21.48 8.37
C VAL A 53 7.85 -20.23 7.64
N LEU A 54 8.64 -19.32 8.24
CA LEU A 54 9.85 -19.41 9.08
C LEU A 54 9.95 -18.26 10.09
N SER A 55 10.05 -18.58 11.38
CA SER A 55 10.51 -17.68 12.43
C SER A 55 12.04 -17.61 12.43
N CYS A 56 12.62 -16.42 12.20
CA CYS A 56 14.06 -16.23 12.34
C CYS A 56 14.39 -15.86 13.80
N LEU A 57 14.92 -16.83 14.54
CA LEU A 57 15.62 -16.62 15.81
C LEU A 57 16.83 -15.71 15.61
N VAL A 58 16.73 -14.44 15.98
CA VAL A 58 17.90 -13.57 16.15
C VAL A 58 18.40 -13.75 17.58
N VAL A 59 19.33 -14.68 17.78
CA VAL A 59 20.12 -14.76 19.02
C VAL A 59 21.35 -13.88 18.83
N THR A 60 21.29 -12.62 19.27
CA THR A 60 22.50 -11.82 19.47
C THR A 60 23.10 -12.17 20.84
N GLN A 61 24.27 -12.78 20.82
CA GLN A 61 25.06 -13.03 22.02
C GLN A 61 25.61 -11.70 22.54
N GLY A 62 25.16 -11.26 23.72
CA GLY A 62 25.61 -10.02 24.34
C GLY A 62 24.88 -9.67 25.63
N VAL A 63 25.09 -10.50 26.67
CA VAL A 63 24.86 -10.27 28.10
C VAL A 63 23.50 -9.66 28.52
N GLY A 64 22.57 -10.53 28.94
CA GLY A 64 21.61 -10.16 29.99
C GLY A 64 20.11 -10.21 29.69
N ALA A 65 19.61 -11.18 28.93
CA ALA A 65 18.28 -11.76 29.13
C ALA A 65 18.09 -12.94 28.17
N ALA A 66 17.72 -14.10 28.68
CA ALA A 66 17.14 -15.16 27.86
C ALA A 66 15.76 -14.68 27.39
N TYR A 67 15.72 -13.91 26.30
CA TYR A 67 14.47 -13.61 25.62
C TYR A 67 14.01 -14.92 24.98
N ALA A 68 12.81 -15.35 25.35
CA ALA A 68 12.11 -16.44 24.69
C ALA A 68 12.12 -16.20 23.17
N ALA A 69 12.07 -17.28 22.39
CA ALA A 69 11.90 -17.21 20.94
C ALA A 69 10.55 -16.54 20.62
N ILE A 70 10.52 -15.21 20.56
CA ILE A 70 9.34 -14.46 20.14
C ILE A 70 9.26 -14.60 18.63
N ASN A 71 8.10 -15.03 18.14
CA ASN A 71 7.78 -15.06 16.73
C ASN A 71 7.64 -13.61 16.23
N HIS A 72 8.77 -12.94 16.01
CA HIS A 72 8.77 -11.64 15.39
C HIS A 72 8.40 -11.78 13.93
N THR A 73 7.50 -10.92 13.50
CA THR A 73 7.25 -10.70 12.09
C THR A 73 8.40 -9.86 11.52
N SER A 74 8.81 -10.13 10.28
CA SER A 74 9.88 -9.38 9.62
C SER A 74 9.35 -8.82 8.31
N ILE A 75 9.91 -7.70 7.87
CA ILE A 75 9.56 -7.06 6.60
C ILE A 75 9.79 -8.01 5.41
N LEU A 76 10.69 -8.98 5.58
CA LEU A 76 10.96 -10.04 4.60
C LEU A 76 9.77 -10.99 4.38
N SER A 77 8.80 -11.03 5.31
CA SER A 77 7.59 -11.82 5.15
C SER A 77 6.73 -11.35 3.97
N LEU A 78 6.85 -10.09 3.56
CA LEU A 78 6.24 -9.56 2.33
C LEU A 78 6.71 -10.28 1.06
N PHE A 79 7.92 -10.86 1.11
CA PHE A 79 8.58 -11.50 -0.02
C PHE A 79 8.62 -13.03 0.12
N SER A 80 7.92 -13.63 1.10
CA SER A 80 8.05 -15.08 1.38
C SER A 80 7.60 -15.96 0.20
N GLY A 81 6.60 -15.49 -0.55
CA GLY A 81 6.08 -16.16 -1.75
C GLY A 81 6.88 -15.91 -3.03
N GLU A 82 7.93 -15.07 -2.97
CA GLU A 82 8.67 -14.63 -4.14
C GLU A 82 9.78 -15.60 -4.56
N THR A 83 10.39 -15.33 -5.72
CA THR A 83 11.56 -16.06 -6.22
C THR A 83 12.75 -15.95 -5.25
N LYS A 84 13.74 -16.83 -5.41
CA LYS A 84 14.93 -16.82 -4.55
C LYS A 84 15.69 -15.52 -4.73
N GLU A 85 15.80 -15.05 -5.97
CA GLU A 85 16.49 -13.83 -6.38
C GLU A 85 15.91 -12.60 -5.67
N ILE A 86 14.58 -12.44 -5.71
CA ILE A 86 13.88 -11.32 -5.05
C ILE A 86 14.06 -11.39 -3.53
N LYS A 87 13.96 -12.58 -2.94
CA LYS A 87 14.17 -12.76 -1.49
C LYS A 87 15.59 -12.39 -1.06
N ASP A 88 16.59 -12.79 -1.84
CA ASP A 88 17.98 -12.48 -1.56
C ASP A 88 18.25 -10.97 -1.73
N GLN A 89 17.66 -10.32 -2.74
CA GLN A 89 17.71 -8.87 -2.92
C GLN A 89 17.03 -8.13 -1.75
N ALA A 90 15.83 -8.53 -1.35
CA ALA A 90 15.11 -7.92 -0.24
C ALA A 90 15.89 -8.06 1.07
N LYS A 91 16.52 -9.21 1.30
CA LYS A 91 17.39 -9.44 2.47
C LYS A 91 18.61 -8.50 2.46
N ASN A 92 19.19 -8.23 1.30
CA ASN A 92 20.35 -7.34 1.17
C ASN A 92 19.99 -5.86 1.36
N LEU A 93 18.78 -5.45 0.94
CA LEU A 93 18.29 -4.07 1.09
C LEU A 93 17.71 -3.77 2.48
N ARG A 94 17.44 -4.80 3.28
CA ARG A 94 16.83 -4.66 4.61
C ARG A 94 17.80 -4.02 5.61
N GLU A 95 17.34 -2.97 6.26
CA GLU A 95 17.96 -2.35 7.43
C GLU A 95 17.20 -2.78 8.70
N ILE A 96 17.91 -3.32 9.70
CA ILE A 96 17.32 -3.84 10.98
C ILE A 96 17.66 -2.92 12.17
N ASN A 97 18.72 -2.13 12.05
CA ASN A 97 19.11 -1.13 13.04
C ASN A 97 18.95 0.25 12.41
N VAL A 98 17.72 0.55 11.97
CA VAL A 98 17.42 1.80 11.28
C VAL A 98 17.87 2.96 12.16
N LYS A 99 18.74 3.82 11.61
CA LYS A 99 19.22 4.98 12.34
C LYS A 99 18.04 5.91 12.56
N GLN A 100 17.67 6.06 13.82
CA GLN A 100 16.52 6.85 14.23
C GLN A 100 16.83 7.73 15.43
N GLU A 101 16.20 8.88 15.47
CA GLU A 101 16.20 9.81 16.58
C GLU A 101 14.78 9.85 17.13
N ALA A 102 14.59 9.22 18.29
CA ALA A 102 13.30 9.23 18.96
C ALA A 102 12.94 10.66 19.36
N GLY A 103 11.73 11.10 19.02
CA GLY A 103 11.17 12.31 19.59
C GLY A 103 11.06 12.20 21.11
N SER A 104 11.09 13.35 21.81
CA SER A 104 10.84 13.40 23.25
C SER A 104 9.36 13.18 23.54
N ASN A 105 8.93 11.93 23.78
CA ASN A 105 7.54 11.66 24.17
C ASN A 105 7.36 10.76 25.39
N VAL A 106 7.84 11.27 26.53
CA VAL A 106 7.63 10.69 27.86
C VAL A 106 6.16 10.36 28.16
N LYS A 107 5.19 11.08 27.56
CA LYS A 107 3.76 10.86 27.82
C LYS A 107 3.19 9.67 27.03
N GLN A 108 3.56 9.49 25.76
CA GLN A 108 3.12 8.31 24.98
C GLN A 108 3.67 7.01 25.58
N SER A 109 4.94 7.02 26.03
CA SER A 109 5.61 5.88 26.65
C SER A 109 4.92 5.33 27.91
N ALA A 110 3.98 6.07 28.50
CA ALA A 110 3.12 5.54 29.56
C ALA A 110 2.15 4.44 29.08
N TYR A 111 1.92 4.36 27.76
CA TYR A 111 0.96 3.45 27.12
C TYR A 111 1.61 2.57 26.06
N ALA A 112 2.42 3.15 25.19
CA ALA A 112 3.10 2.45 24.12
C ALA A 112 4.42 3.14 23.75
N ASP A 113 5.45 2.33 23.49
CA ASP A 113 6.74 2.78 22.97
C ASP A 113 6.83 2.48 21.48
N PHE A 114 7.12 3.50 20.69
CA PHE A 114 7.20 3.39 19.24
C PHE A 114 8.66 3.34 18.77
N SER A 115 8.93 2.56 17.72
CA SER A 115 10.22 2.57 17.03
C SER A 115 10.05 2.12 15.58
N VAL A 116 10.97 2.52 14.71
CA VAL A 116 11.16 1.88 13.41
C VAL A 116 12.07 0.68 13.62
N ARG A 117 11.53 -0.53 13.39
CA ARG A 117 12.23 -1.79 13.65
C ARG A 117 13.01 -2.26 12.43
N GLU A 118 12.35 -2.26 11.27
CA GLU A 118 12.96 -2.67 10.01
C GLU A 118 12.53 -1.69 8.93
N ALA A 119 13.40 -1.48 7.95
CA ALA A 119 13.04 -0.76 6.75
C ALA A 119 13.75 -1.36 5.55
N LEU A 120 13.20 -1.13 4.38
CA LEU A 120 13.78 -1.51 3.12
C LEU A 120 13.59 -0.33 2.16
N CYS A 121 14.69 0.12 1.57
CA CYS A 121 14.65 1.09 0.49
C CYS A 121 15.06 0.43 -0.81
N ASP A 122 14.13 0.42 -1.75
CA ASP A 122 14.39 0.18 -3.15
C ASP A 122 14.23 1.50 -3.92
N LYS A 123 14.81 1.60 -5.13
CA LYS A 123 14.79 2.83 -5.92
C LYS A 123 13.38 3.38 -6.17
N ASN A 124 12.41 2.48 -6.29
CA ASN A 124 11.04 2.82 -6.65
C ASN A 124 10.08 2.73 -5.46
N GLN A 125 10.42 1.99 -4.41
CA GLN A 125 9.51 1.74 -3.28
C GLN A 125 10.25 1.73 -1.94
N VAL A 126 9.62 2.28 -0.92
CA VAL A 126 10.05 2.17 0.47
C VAL A 126 9.07 1.30 1.25
N TYR A 127 9.61 0.42 2.09
CA TYR A 127 8.87 -0.40 3.03
C TYR A 127 9.39 -0.09 4.45
N VAL A 128 8.48 0.13 5.39
CA VAL A 128 8.82 0.45 6.79
C VAL A 128 8.00 -0.42 7.72
N GLU A 129 8.66 -1.05 8.69
CA GLU A 129 8.02 -1.65 9.86
C GLU A 129 8.17 -0.72 11.06
N ALA A 130 7.08 -0.02 11.38
CA ALA A 130 6.96 0.71 12.63
C ALA A 130 6.28 -0.18 13.67
N VAL A 131 6.82 -0.23 14.89
CA VAL A 131 6.26 -1.05 15.97
C VAL A 131 5.82 -0.19 17.13
N ALA A 132 4.70 -0.57 17.75
CA ALA A 132 4.21 -0.02 19.00
C ALA A 132 4.22 -1.14 20.05
N LYS A 133 5.12 -1.05 21.02
CA LYS A 133 5.19 -2.01 22.12
C LYS A 133 4.36 -1.50 23.29
N PRO A 134 3.45 -2.30 23.87
CA PRO A 134 2.68 -1.85 25.02
C PRO A 134 3.59 -1.62 26.22
N ALA A 135 3.37 -0.52 26.95
CA ALA A 135 4.14 -0.17 28.15
C ALA A 135 3.91 -1.17 29.31
N SER A 136 2.81 -1.93 29.26
CA SER A 136 2.48 -2.97 30.23
C SER A 136 1.53 -3.99 29.59
N ASP A 137 1.60 -5.24 30.06
CA ASP A 137 0.71 -6.34 29.75
C ASP A 137 -0.78 -6.05 29.98
N LYS A 138 -1.13 -5.05 30.79
CA LYS A 138 -2.52 -4.59 30.98
C LYS A 138 -3.10 -3.89 29.76
N TYR A 139 -2.29 -3.50 28.78
CA TYR A 139 -2.76 -2.83 27.58
C TYR A 139 -2.97 -3.80 26.41
N LEU A 140 -4.03 -3.55 25.66
CA LEU A 140 -4.23 -4.06 24.30
C LEU A 140 -4.15 -2.87 23.36
N LEU A 141 -3.12 -2.84 22.52
CA LEU A 141 -3.01 -1.81 21.50
C LEU A 141 -3.98 -2.12 20.37
N VAL A 142 -4.78 -1.12 19.99
CA VAL A 142 -5.78 -1.21 18.92
C VAL A 142 -5.46 -0.15 17.87
N PRO A 143 -5.23 -0.54 16.60
CA PRO A 143 -5.01 0.41 15.53
C PRO A 143 -6.26 1.28 15.33
N SER A 144 -6.09 2.57 15.02
CA SER A 144 -7.19 3.52 14.77
C SER A 144 -8.21 3.02 13.74
N GLU A 145 -7.78 2.22 12.77
CA GLU A 145 -8.61 1.54 11.75
C GLU A 145 -9.69 0.64 12.37
N CYS A 146 -9.43 0.11 13.56
CA CYS A 146 -10.31 -0.78 14.28
C CYS A 146 -11.05 -0.11 15.45
N TRP A 147 -10.61 1.07 15.89
CA TRP A 147 -11.04 1.64 17.16
C TRP A 147 -12.54 1.96 17.23
N SER A 148 -13.05 2.66 16.21
CA SER A 148 -14.46 3.12 16.17
C SER A 148 -15.47 1.97 16.11
N GLU A 149 -15.03 0.79 15.67
CA GLU A 149 -15.86 -0.40 15.51
C GLU A 149 -15.39 -1.55 16.41
N ARG A 150 -14.56 -1.30 17.44
CA ARG A 150 -13.98 -2.34 18.32
C ARG A 150 -15.01 -3.23 19.03
N ASP A 151 -16.23 -2.74 19.21
CA ASP A 151 -17.33 -3.49 19.79
C ASP A 151 -18.03 -4.41 18.78
N LYS A 152 -17.74 -4.26 17.48
CA LYS A 152 -18.32 -5.05 16.37
C LYS A 152 -17.27 -5.86 15.61
N PHE A 153 -16.09 -5.29 15.39
CA PHE A 153 -14.96 -5.93 14.74
C PHE A 153 -14.48 -7.11 15.55
N TRP A 154 -14.28 -8.23 14.86
CA TRP A 154 -13.77 -9.44 15.46
C TRP A 154 -12.31 -9.24 15.86
N ALA A 155 -11.88 -9.83 16.96
CA ALA A 155 -10.50 -9.75 17.40
C ALA A 155 -9.51 -10.39 16.41
N THR A 156 -10.01 -11.22 15.48
CA THR A 156 -9.24 -11.74 14.33
C THR A 156 -8.72 -10.63 13.42
N GLU A 157 -9.38 -9.46 13.38
CA GLU A 157 -8.92 -8.30 12.61
C GLU A 157 -7.58 -7.76 13.13
N LEU A 158 -7.23 -8.00 14.39
CA LEU A 158 -5.93 -7.63 14.97
C LEU A 158 -4.80 -8.59 14.56
N LYS A 159 -5.11 -9.73 13.92
CA LYS A 159 -4.16 -10.76 13.48
C LYS A 159 -3.16 -11.15 14.58
N ILE A 160 -3.68 -11.44 15.78
CA ILE A 160 -2.86 -11.74 16.96
C ILE A 160 -2.13 -13.06 16.75
N ALA A 161 -0.80 -13.02 16.74
CA ALA A 161 0.03 -14.18 16.48
C ALA A 161 -0.21 -15.29 17.52
N GLY A 162 -0.58 -16.48 17.03
CA GLY A 162 -0.77 -17.66 17.87
C GLY A 162 -2.07 -17.71 18.68
N GLU A 163 -3.00 -16.77 18.47
CA GLU A 163 -4.31 -16.77 19.14
C GLU A 163 -5.44 -16.97 18.12
N ASP A 164 -6.27 -17.99 18.34
CA ASP A 164 -7.57 -18.11 17.68
C ASP A 164 -8.63 -17.45 18.56
N THR A 165 -9.09 -16.27 18.13
CA THR A 165 -10.10 -15.48 18.86
C THR A 165 -11.54 -15.86 18.46
N GLY A 166 -11.72 -16.75 17.48
CA GLY A 166 -13.02 -17.15 16.97
C GLY A 166 -13.88 -15.94 16.56
N LYS A 167 -15.08 -15.83 17.14
CA LYS A 167 -16.06 -14.78 16.84
C LYS A 167 -16.15 -13.69 17.91
N GLU A 168 -15.19 -13.63 18.83
CA GLU A 168 -15.20 -12.57 19.84
C GLU A 168 -14.83 -11.23 19.23
N THR A 169 -15.44 -10.15 19.70
CA THR A 169 -15.07 -8.79 19.29
C THR A 169 -13.80 -8.33 19.99
N ILE A 170 -13.15 -7.30 19.47
CA ILE A 170 -11.94 -6.73 20.09
C ILE A 170 -12.21 -6.35 21.56
N ALA A 171 -13.35 -5.72 21.86
CA ALA A 171 -13.74 -5.39 23.22
C ALA A 171 -13.97 -6.61 24.11
N GLN A 172 -14.58 -7.68 23.57
CA GLN A 172 -14.78 -8.94 24.30
C GLN A 172 -13.45 -9.63 24.60
N TYR A 173 -12.53 -9.66 23.63
CA TYR A 173 -11.17 -10.17 23.82
C TYR A 173 -10.44 -9.41 24.92
N ALA A 174 -10.45 -8.08 24.87
CA ALA A 174 -9.82 -7.23 25.88
C ALA A 174 -10.37 -7.53 27.28
N LYS A 175 -11.70 -7.63 27.42
CA LYS A 175 -12.35 -8.00 28.68
C LYS A 175 -11.94 -9.40 29.16
N ARG A 176 -11.91 -10.39 28.27
CA ARG A 176 -11.50 -11.78 28.59
C ARG A 176 -10.05 -11.85 29.07
N LYS A 177 -9.16 -11.07 28.45
CA LYS A 177 -7.73 -10.98 28.82
C LYS A 177 -7.44 -9.98 29.93
N ASN A 178 -8.46 -9.34 30.51
CA ASN A 178 -8.34 -8.30 31.53
C ASN A 178 -7.41 -7.14 31.10
N LYS A 179 -7.53 -6.72 29.83
CA LYS A 179 -6.75 -5.65 29.21
C LYS A 179 -7.61 -4.40 28.97
N THR A 180 -6.99 -3.24 29.10
CA THR A 180 -7.54 -1.96 28.66
C THR A 180 -7.13 -1.70 27.21
N CYS A 181 -8.10 -1.47 26.32
CA CYS A 181 -7.81 -1.06 24.96
C CYS A 181 -7.19 0.34 24.94
N VAL A 182 -6.17 0.53 24.11
CA VAL A 182 -5.52 1.82 23.85
C VAL A 182 -5.48 2.02 22.35
N GLU A 183 -6.08 3.11 21.86
CA GLU A 183 -6.00 3.46 20.45
C GLU A 183 -4.60 4.00 20.13
N VAL A 184 -4.00 3.45 19.07
CA VAL A 184 -2.69 3.86 18.57
C VAL A 184 -2.70 3.99 17.04
N SER A 185 -1.87 4.89 16.54
CA SER A 185 -1.64 5.07 15.11
C SER A 185 -0.17 5.38 14.84
N ALA A 186 0.34 4.91 13.70
CA ALA A 186 1.65 5.25 13.19
C ALA A 186 1.56 5.40 11.67
N TRP A 187 2.15 6.45 11.09
CA TRP A 187 2.29 6.62 9.64
C TRP A 187 3.65 7.23 9.32
N VAL A 188 4.08 7.13 8.06
CA VAL A 188 5.33 7.77 7.62
C VAL A 188 5.00 9.06 6.85
N GLY A 189 5.59 10.17 7.29
CA GLY A 189 5.56 11.44 6.58
C GLY A 189 6.44 11.37 5.34
N ALA A 190 5.81 11.22 4.18
CA ALA A 190 6.45 11.20 2.87
C ALA A 190 5.66 12.05 1.86
N ASP A 191 6.36 12.66 0.91
CA ASP A 191 5.74 13.45 -0.17
C ASP A 191 5.29 12.52 -1.31
N VAL A 192 4.20 11.79 -1.04
CA VAL A 192 3.64 10.76 -1.93
C VAL A 192 2.13 10.93 -2.04
N ALA A 193 1.58 10.60 -3.22
CA ALA A 193 0.14 10.65 -3.45
C ALA A 193 -0.61 9.61 -2.62
N THR A 194 -0.01 8.43 -2.43
CA THR A 194 -0.61 7.31 -1.71
C THR A 194 0.42 6.57 -0.85
N GLN A 195 -0.07 6.01 0.26
CA GLN A 195 0.67 5.11 1.14
C GLN A 195 -0.27 3.96 1.51
N SER A 196 0.25 2.74 1.50
CA SER A 196 -0.45 1.55 1.98
C SER A 196 0.03 1.21 3.38
N MET A 197 -0.90 0.72 4.21
CA MET A 197 -0.61 0.33 5.57
C MET A 197 -1.37 -0.95 5.90
N ASP A 198 -0.65 -1.92 6.44
CA ASP A 198 -1.23 -3.10 7.08
C ASP A 198 -0.68 -3.22 8.50
N TYR A 199 -1.34 -4.02 9.32
CA TYR A 199 -0.91 -4.26 10.69
C TYR A 199 -1.14 -5.70 11.14
N GLN A 200 -0.41 -6.08 12.18
CA GLN A 200 -0.54 -7.35 12.89
C GLN A 200 -0.03 -7.22 14.33
N THR A 201 -0.60 -8.00 15.25
CA THR A 201 -0.21 -8.00 16.66
C THR A 201 0.61 -9.24 16.98
N GLU A 202 1.83 -9.06 17.50
CA GLU A 202 2.68 -10.15 17.97
C GLU A 202 2.15 -10.74 19.30
N ALA A 203 2.64 -11.93 19.66
CA ALA A 203 2.16 -12.67 20.82
C ALA A 203 2.33 -11.92 22.16
N ASP A 204 3.30 -11.00 22.24
CA ASP A 204 3.55 -10.16 23.40
C ASP A 204 2.67 -8.88 23.44
N GLY A 205 1.82 -8.68 22.43
CA GLY A 205 0.96 -7.51 22.28
C GLY A 205 1.59 -6.35 21.51
N THR A 206 2.82 -6.49 21.02
CA THR A 206 3.44 -5.51 20.12
C THR A 206 2.65 -5.42 18.82
N LEU A 207 2.17 -4.22 18.48
CA LEU A 207 1.50 -3.95 17.22
C LEU A 207 2.54 -3.53 16.18
N VAL A 208 2.58 -4.24 15.07
CA VAL A 208 3.50 -4.00 13.95
C VAL A 208 2.71 -3.40 12.80
N TYR A 209 3.09 -2.20 12.38
CA TYR A 209 2.59 -1.52 11.19
C TYR A 209 3.58 -1.76 10.04
N THR A 210 3.10 -2.33 8.95
CA THR A 210 3.84 -2.43 7.69
C THR A 210 3.34 -1.35 6.75
N ILE A 211 4.20 -0.38 6.46
CA ILE A 211 3.89 0.83 5.71
C ILE A 211 4.67 0.79 4.40
N THR A 212 4.00 0.99 3.27
CA THR A 212 4.64 0.99 1.95
C THR A 212 4.22 2.20 1.12
N PHE A 213 5.18 2.79 0.41
CA PHE A 213 4.94 3.97 -0.42
C PHE A 213 6.02 4.13 -1.50
N GLU A 214 5.70 4.89 -2.54
CA GLU A 214 6.61 5.16 -3.66
C GLU A 214 7.81 6.00 -3.21
N ASN A 215 9.00 5.67 -3.72
CA ASN A 215 10.21 6.45 -3.51
C ASN A 215 10.32 7.59 -4.55
N ASN A 216 9.54 8.66 -4.36
CA ASN A 216 9.57 9.82 -5.27
C ASN A 216 10.88 10.60 -5.24
N ALA A 217 11.59 10.59 -4.11
CA ALA A 217 12.82 11.36 -3.95
C ALA A 217 13.96 10.82 -4.82
N LYS A 218 14.04 9.49 -5.04
CA LYS A 218 15.07 8.83 -5.85
C LYS A 218 16.50 9.26 -5.50
N THR A 219 16.76 9.53 -4.22
CA THR A 219 18.06 9.93 -3.67
C THR A 219 18.73 8.78 -2.91
N GLN A 220 20.07 8.81 -2.84
CA GLN A 220 20.83 7.79 -2.10
C GLN A 220 20.59 7.80 -0.59
N LYS A 221 20.20 8.95 -0.04
CA LYS A 221 19.88 9.13 1.38
C LYS A 221 18.49 9.74 1.47
N LEU A 222 17.64 9.12 2.28
CA LEU A 222 16.25 9.51 2.46
C LEU A 222 16.01 9.74 3.95
N ASP A 223 15.52 10.92 4.28
CA ASP A 223 15.20 11.32 5.64
C ASP A 223 13.67 11.38 5.77
N TYR A 224 13.12 10.56 6.68
CA TYR A 224 11.68 10.40 6.89
C TYR A 224 11.32 10.65 8.35
N THR A 225 10.03 10.87 8.59
CA THR A 225 9.44 10.88 9.92
C THR A 225 8.41 9.77 10.05
N CYS A 226 8.41 9.04 11.16
CA CYS A 226 7.30 8.18 11.56
C CYS A 226 6.50 8.92 12.63
N ASP A 227 5.36 9.47 12.24
CA ASP A 227 4.48 10.18 13.13
C ASP A 227 3.58 9.18 13.87
N THR A 228 3.37 9.44 15.14
CA THR A 228 2.73 8.49 16.07
C THR A 228 1.69 9.20 16.92
N ILE A 229 0.59 8.51 17.18
CA ILE A 229 -0.47 8.98 18.07
C ILE A 229 -0.84 7.88 19.07
N VAL A 230 -1.04 8.28 20.32
CA VAL A 230 -1.76 7.50 21.34
C VAL A 230 -2.95 8.33 21.80
N TYR A 231 -4.13 7.72 21.86
CA TYR A 231 -5.28 8.34 22.51
C TYR A 231 -5.38 7.86 23.95
N VAL A 232 -5.51 8.80 24.89
CA VAL A 232 -5.52 8.48 26.31
C VAL A 232 -6.77 7.67 26.66
N PRO A 233 -6.65 6.45 27.22
CA PRO A 233 -7.80 5.64 27.58
C PRO A 233 -8.73 6.36 28.56
N GLY A 234 -10.02 6.43 28.22
CA GLY A 234 -11.03 7.15 29.01
C GLY A 234 -11.03 8.67 28.80
N GLN A 235 -10.18 9.20 27.92
CA GLN A 235 -10.14 10.59 27.50
C GLN A 235 -9.97 10.64 25.97
N GLU A 236 -11.00 10.19 25.25
CA GLU A 236 -10.93 9.95 23.79
C GLU A 236 -10.57 11.22 22.98
N ASP A 237 -10.79 12.42 23.51
CA ASP A 237 -10.38 13.69 22.87
C ASP A 237 -8.90 14.06 23.10
N GLN A 238 -8.19 13.35 23.98
CA GLN A 238 -6.80 13.64 24.31
C GLN A 238 -5.83 12.81 23.46
N GLU A 239 -5.26 13.48 22.45
CA GLU A 239 -4.21 12.94 21.60
C GLU A 239 -2.81 13.25 22.15
N LEU A 240 -1.98 12.23 22.32
CA LEU A 240 -0.55 12.37 22.56
C LEU A 240 0.17 12.12 21.23
N LYS A 241 0.81 13.14 20.66
CA LYS A 241 1.51 13.06 19.36
C LYS A 241 3.02 13.10 19.54
N SER A 242 3.74 12.38 18.69
CA SER A 242 5.19 12.45 18.54
C SER A 242 5.59 12.02 17.14
N SER A 243 6.88 12.15 16.87
CA SER A 243 7.49 11.72 15.63
C SER A 243 8.85 11.09 15.91
N ILE A 244 9.21 10.10 15.12
CA ILE A 244 10.53 9.47 15.11
C ILE A 244 11.17 9.84 13.79
N ALA A 245 12.25 10.60 13.83
CA ALA A 245 13.03 10.86 12.62
C ALA A 245 13.89 9.63 12.33
N PHE A 246 13.92 9.18 11.08
CA PHE A 246 14.77 8.08 10.67
C PHE A 246 15.34 8.29 9.27
N THR A 247 16.51 7.72 9.03
CA THR A 247 17.20 7.81 7.74
C THR A 247 17.32 6.42 7.13
N LEU A 248 17.05 6.33 5.82
CA LEU A 248 17.34 5.15 5.00
C LEU A 248 18.41 5.48 3.96
N ASN A 249 19.18 4.47 3.57
CA ASN A 249 20.07 4.58 2.42
C ASN A 249 19.54 3.71 1.27
N ASP A 250 19.36 4.31 0.10
CA ASP A 250 19.04 3.54 -1.10
C ASP A 250 20.29 2.80 -1.56
N GLN A 251 20.24 1.46 -1.44
CA GLN A 251 21.30 0.54 -1.84
C GLN A 251 20.93 -0.28 -3.08
N SER A 252 19.82 0.03 -3.74
CA SER A 252 19.30 -0.73 -4.89
C SER A 252 20.15 -0.59 -6.16
N GLY A 253 21.07 0.38 -6.20
CA GLY A 253 22.04 0.56 -7.29
C GLY A 253 21.47 1.38 -8.46
N LYS A 254 21.88 1.04 -9.69
CA LYS A 254 21.38 1.73 -10.90
C LYS A 254 20.06 1.10 -11.33
N SER A 255 19.07 1.92 -11.71
CA SER A 255 17.92 1.44 -12.47
C SER A 255 18.29 1.23 -13.92
N GLU A 256 17.56 0.32 -14.54
CA GLU A 256 17.52 0.11 -15.98
C GLU A 256 16.20 0.66 -16.50
N ILE A 257 16.24 1.45 -17.56
CA ILE A 257 15.03 1.98 -18.20
C ILE A 257 14.84 1.25 -19.53
N VAL A 258 13.73 0.54 -19.65
CA VAL A 258 13.37 -0.18 -20.87
C VAL A 258 12.17 0.52 -21.50
N ARG A 259 12.24 0.84 -22.79
CA ARG A 259 11.15 1.49 -23.52
C ARG A 259 10.57 0.60 -24.59
N TYR A 260 9.25 0.71 -24.73
CA TYR A 260 8.46 -0.01 -25.71
C TYR A 260 7.54 0.94 -26.48
N GLU A 261 7.37 0.67 -27.76
CA GLU A 261 6.44 1.39 -28.63
C GLU A 261 5.49 0.41 -29.34
N PRO A 262 4.24 0.80 -29.64
CA PRO A 262 3.37 -0.02 -30.46
C PRO A 262 3.95 -0.17 -31.87
N GLU A 263 3.94 -1.39 -32.43
CA GLU A 263 4.42 -1.62 -33.81
C GLU A 263 3.65 -0.79 -34.84
N LYS A 264 2.40 -0.46 -34.51
CA LYS A 264 1.55 0.39 -35.31
C LYS A 264 0.69 1.25 -34.39
N ILE A 265 0.86 2.57 -34.50
CA ILE A 265 0.01 3.55 -33.84
C ILE A 265 -1.40 3.45 -34.45
N GLN A 266 -2.36 3.06 -33.62
CA GLN A 266 -3.76 2.93 -34.03
C GLN A 266 -4.69 3.07 -32.82
N THR A 267 -5.92 3.47 -33.09
CA THR A 267 -6.96 3.53 -32.06
C THR A 267 -7.29 2.14 -31.53
N ILE A 268 -7.40 2.02 -30.22
CA ILE A 268 -7.78 0.79 -29.54
C ILE A 268 -9.26 0.51 -29.83
N LYS A 269 -9.55 -0.71 -30.26
CA LYS A 269 -10.88 -1.11 -30.72
C LYS A 269 -11.96 -0.78 -29.69
N GLY A 270 -12.99 -0.07 -30.13
CA GLY A 270 -14.14 0.30 -29.29
C GLY A 270 -13.92 1.49 -28.37
N THR A 271 -12.78 2.18 -28.51
CA THR A 271 -12.45 3.41 -27.78
C THR A 271 -12.01 4.50 -28.75
N LYS A 272 -11.72 5.69 -28.24
CA LYS A 272 -11.00 6.76 -28.95
C LYS A 272 -9.56 6.91 -28.46
N LEU A 273 -9.01 5.90 -27.77
CA LEU A 273 -7.68 5.92 -27.19
C LEU A 273 -6.63 5.38 -28.16
N VAL A 274 -5.42 5.94 -28.08
CA VAL A 274 -4.23 5.49 -28.80
C VAL A 274 -3.11 5.34 -27.79
N LEU A 275 -2.49 4.16 -27.74
CA LEU A 275 -1.28 3.93 -26.95
C LEU A 275 -0.09 4.55 -27.67
N ASP A 276 0.75 5.29 -26.94
CA ASP A 276 1.91 5.98 -27.50
C ASP A 276 3.22 5.28 -27.13
N GLU A 277 3.43 5.04 -25.84
CA GLU A 277 4.69 4.53 -25.30
C GLU A 277 4.43 3.78 -23.99
N VAL A 278 5.26 2.77 -23.72
CA VAL A 278 5.36 2.14 -22.40
C VAL A 278 6.82 2.18 -21.95
N GLU A 279 7.06 2.67 -20.73
CA GLU A 279 8.38 2.72 -20.11
C GLU A 279 8.38 1.90 -18.82
N PHE A 280 9.39 1.05 -18.66
CA PHE A 280 9.66 0.35 -17.41
C PHE A 280 10.94 0.88 -16.78
N GLU A 281 10.86 1.38 -15.55
CA GLU A 281 12.02 1.61 -14.71
C GLU A 281 12.20 0.42 -13.76
N LYS A 282 13.16 -0.45 -14.06
CA LYS A 282 13.47 -1.64 -13.27
C LYS A 282 14.38 -1.29 -12.10
N SER A 283 14.03 -1.79 -10.93
CA SER A 283 14.83 -1.74 -9.72
C SER A 283 15.14 -3.16 -9.20
N ALA A 284 15.66 -3.27 -7.99
CA ALA A 284 15.98 -4.56 -7.41
C ALA A 284 14.72 -5.37 -7.10
N LEU A 285 13.64 -4.74 -6.63
CA LEU A 285 12.46 -5.46 -6.16
C LEU A 285 11.21 -5.31 -7.03
N ASN A 286 11.11 -4.20 -7.75
CA ASN A 286 9.96 -3.91 -8.58
C ASN A 286 10.38 -3.27 -9.92
N MET A 287 9.38 -3.07 -10.77
CA MET A 287 9.48 -2.27 -11.98
C MET A 287 8.29 -1.30 -11.99
N ASN A 288 8.58 -0.01 -12.10
CA ASN A 288 7.55 0.99 -12.34
C ASN A 288 7.25 1.02 -13.84
N CYS A 289 5.99 0.83 -14.20
CA CYS A 289 5.49 0.84 -15.56
C CYS A 289 4.72 2.14 -15.78
N THR A 290 5.18 2.96 -16.72
CA THR A 290 4.53 4.19 -17.15
C THR A 290 3.96 3.99 -18.54
N ILE A 291 2.63 4.06 -18.66
CA ILE A 291 1.90 3.85 -19.89
C ILE A 291 1.39 5.21 -20.37
N LYS A 292 1.90 5.68 -21.50
CA LYS A 292 1.50 6.96 -22.11
C LYS A 292 0.55 6.69 -23.27
N TYR A 293 -0.57 7.39 -23.25
CA TYR A 293 -1.62 7.26 -24.26
C TYR A 293 -2.36 8.58 -24.43
N HIS A 294 -3.15 8.71 -25.48
CA HIS A 294 -3.96 9.91 -25.69
C HIS A 294 -5.35 9.59 -26.23
N THR A 295 -6.29 10.51 -26.00
CA THR A 295 -7.61 10.47 -26.62
C THR A 295 -7.63 11.25 -27.93
N THR A 296 -8.19 10.62 -28.96
CA THR A 296 -8.49 11.23 -30.26
C THR A 296 -9.86 11.93 -30.28
N ASP A 297 -10.61 11.91 -29.18
CA ASP A 297 -11.88 12.63 -29.09
C ASP A 297 -11.64 14.14 -29.00
N PRO A 298 -12.02 14.94 -30.02
CA PRO A 298 -11.84 16.39 -29.97
C PRO A 298 -12.63 17.04 -28.83
N ASN A 299 -13.67 16.38 -28.32
CA ASN A 299 -14.47 16.87 -27.21
C ASN A 299 -13.89 16.48 -25.84
N ALA A 300 -12.90 15.59 -25.77
CA ALA A 300 -12.32 15.12 -24.51
C ALA A 300 -10.89 15.63 -24.25
N GLN A 301 -10.47 16.70 -24.93
CA GLN A 301 -9.10 17.24 -24.88
C GLN A 301 -8.73 18.00 -23.58
N ASN A 302 -9.53 17.87 -22.52
CA ASN A 302 -9.22 18.37 -21.19
C ASN A 302 -9.91 17.50 -20.12
N TRP A 303 -9.33 17.50 -18.92
CA TRP A 303 -9.76 16.65 -17.80
C TRP A 303 -11.27 16.67 -17.53
N ASN A 304 -11.87 17.86 -17.40
CA ASN A 304 -13.28 18.00 -17.04
C ASN A 304 -14.26 17.41 -18.07
N LYS A 305 -13.82 17.28 -19.33
CA LYS A 305 -14.60 16.62 -20.38
C LYS A 305 -14.25 15.14 -20.48
N TRP A 306 -12.97 14.81 -20.32
CA TRP A 306 -12.46 13.44 -20.32
C TRP A 306 -13.18 12.54 -19.33
N ILE A 307 -13.25 12.93 -18.06
CA ILE A 307 -13.87 12.14 -16.96
C ILE A 307 -15.37 11.84 -17.16
N LYS A 308 -15.99 12.42 -18.20
CA LYS A 308 -17.41 12.21 -18.55
C LYS A 308 -17.57 11.28 -19.75
N THR A 309 -16.48 10.74 -20.28
CA THR A 309 -16.47 9.83 -21.43
C THR A 309 -16.43 8.39 -20.97
N ASP A 310 -16.96 7.48 -21.77
CA ASP A 310 -16.91 6.03 -21.52
C ASP A 310 -15.47 5.48 -21.53
N ASP A 311 -14.53 6.21 -22.14
CA ASP A 311 -13.11 5.86 -22.23
C ASP A 311 -12.32 6.25 -20.97
N SER A 312 -12.89 7.08 -20.06
CA SER A 312 -12.18 7.55 -18.86
C SER A 312 -11.89 6.47 -17.82
N ASP A 313 -12.62 5.36 -17.90
CA ASP A 313 -12.45 4.19 -17.05
C ASP A 313 -11.61 3.09 -17.74
N VAL A 314 -10.89 3.39 -18.83
CA VAL A 314 -10.10 2.39 -19.56
C VAL A 314 -8.66 2.35 -19.04
N ASN A 315 -8.22 1.15 -18.67
CA ASN A 315 -6.90 0.86 -18.12
C ASN A 315 -6.19 -0.24 -18.93
N PHE A 316 -4.88 -0.25 -18.85
CA PHE A 316 -3.97 -1.19 -19.48
C PHE A 316 -3.39 -2.15 -18.43
N TYR A 317 -3.36 -3.45 -18.72
CA TYR A 317 -2.86 -4.47 -17.80
C TYR A 317 -1.85 -5.37 -18.50
N LEU A 318 -0.65 -5.48 -17.94
CA LEU A 318 0.40 -6.32 -18.53
C LEU A 318 0.01 -7.81 -18.49
N LEU A 319 0.24 -8.51 -19.59
CA LEU A 319 0.05 -9.97 -19.70
C LEU A 319 1.39 -10.71 -19.68
N ASP A 320 1.39 -11.88 -19.05
CA ASP A 320 2.48 -12.85 -19.12
C ASP A 320 2.53 -13.54 -20.49
N GLU A 321 3.59 -14.33 -20.74
CA GLU A 321 3.78 -15.07 -22.00
C GLU A 321 2.67 -16.10 -22.30
N LYS A 322 1.88 -16.48 -21.29
CA LYS A 322 0.75 -17.40 -21.40
C LYS A 322 -0.57 -16.66 -21.62
N GLY A 323 -0.55 -15.32 -21.64
CA GLY A 323 -1.72 -14.46 -21.79
C GLY A 323 -2.52 -14.22 -20.51
N ASN A 324 -1.98 -14.55 -19.34
CA ASN A 324 -2.60 -14.22 -18.05
C ASN A 324 -2.19 -12.82 -17.61
N GLU A 325 -3.10 -12.11 -16.94
CA GLU A 325 -2.79 -10.82 -16.32
C GLU A 325 -1.72 -11.01 -15.25
N MET A 326 -0.66 -10.20 -15.32
CA MET A 326 0.36 -10.14 -14.28
C MET A 326 -0.20 -9.40 -13.07
N ASP A 327 0.05 -9.94 -11.88
CA ASP A 327 -0.36 -9.28 -10.63
C ASP A 327 0.44 -7.96 -10.47
N SER A 328 -0.28 -6.84 -10.44
CA SER A 328 0.27 -5.52 -10.11
C SER A 328 0.35 -5.34 -8.59
N GLU A 329 1.43 -4.69 -8.12
CA GLU A 329 1.65 -4.33 -6.72
C GLU A 329 0.83 -3.09 -6.30
N GLY A 330 0.24 -2.40 -7.26
CA GLY A 330 -0.44 -1.14 -7.10
C GLY A 330 -0.24 -0.25 -8.33
N GLY A 331 -1.02 0.82 -8.39
CA GLY A 331 -0.96 1.79 -9.48
C GLY A 331 -1.90 2.96 -9.22
N TYR A 332 -1.67 4.06 -9.91
CA TYR A 332 -2.58 5.19 -9.94
C TYR A 332 -2.57 5.84 -11.32
N GLY A 333 -3.73 6.32 -11.77
CA GLY A 333 -3.81 7.19 -12.93
C GLY A 333 -3.38 8.61 -12.53
N ASP A 334 -2.68 9.31 -13.42
CA ASP A 334 -2.48 10.74 -13.22
C ASP A 334 -3.82 11.45 -13.35
N ASP A 335 -4.24 12.19 -12.32
CA ASP A 335 -5.46 13.01 -12.28
C ASP A 335 -5.29 14.31 -13.10
N SER A 336 -4.54 14.23 -14.19
CA SER A 336 -4.15 15.35 -15.02
C SER A 336 -4.12 14.93 -16.49
N MET A 337 -4.52 15.86 -17.36
CA MET A 337 -4.48 15.65 -18.80
C MET A 337 -3.49 16.63 -19.43
N GLY A 338 -2.52 16.07 -20.14
CA GLY A 338 -1.51 16.81 -20.89
C GLY A 338 -2.07 17.45 -22.16
N LYS A 339 -1.19 18.13 -22.90
CA LYS A 339 -1.55 18.74 -24.19
C LYS A 339 -2.02 17.67 -25.18
N GLY A 340 -3.05 17.99 -25.95
CA GLY A 340 -3.55 17.09 -27.00
C GLY A 340 -4.26 15.84 -26.47
N GLY A 341 -4.80 15.88 -25.25
CA GLY A 341 -5.51 14.75 -24.67
C GLY A 341 -4.58 13.64 -24.15
N ALA A 342 -3.31 13.94 -23.91
CA ALA A 342 -2.33 13.01 -23.37
C ALA A 342 -2.65 12.64 -21.92
N LEU A 343 -2.46 11.37 -21.60
CA LEU A 343 -2.79 10.72 -20.34
C LEU A 343 -1.65 9.78 -19.95
N THR A 344 -1.53 9.52 -18.65
CA THR A 344 -0.53 8.61 -18.10
C THR A 344 -1.16 7.68 -17.08
N GLU A 345 -0.93 6.39 -17.26
CA GLU A 345 -1.22 5.36 -16.26
C GLU A 345 0.11 4.89 -15.64
N HIS A 346 0.15 4.82 -14.32
CA HIS A 346 1.28 4.30 -13.57
C HIS A 346 0.89 2.99 -12.89
N ASP A 347 1.61 1.93 -13.23
CA ASP A 347 1.52 0.61 -12.60
C ASP A 347 2.85 0.23 -11.97
N GLN A 348 2.82 -0.69 -11.01
CA GLN A 348 4.01 -1.29 -10.44
C GLN A 348 3.91 -2.81 -10.50
N TYR A 349 4.96 -3.48 -10.95
CA TYR A 349 5.06 -4.93 -11.01
C TYR A 349 6.30 -5.42 -10.26
N ARG A 350 6.31 -6.67 -9.81
CA ARG A 350 7.52 -7.30 -9.28
C ARG A 350 8.63 -7.37 -10.33
N THR A 351 9.90 -7.24 -9.92
CA THR A 351 11.02 -7.36 -10.85
C THR A 351 11.00 -8.73 -11.56
N ALA A 352 11.08 -8.67 -12.87
CA ALA A 352 11.05 -9.81 -13.78
C ALA A 352 11.88 -9.51 -15.03
N GLU A 353 12.21 -10.55 -15.77
CA GLU A 353 12.71 -10.38 -17.13
C GLU A 353 11.57 -9.95 -18.05
N LEU A 354 11.85 -8.95 -18.89
CA LEU A 354 10.90 -8.46 -19.88
C LEU A 354 11.34 -8.95 -21.25
N SER A 355 10.40 -9.50 -22.02
CA SER A 355 10.63 -9.92 -23.39
C SER A 355 10.74 -8.71 -24.33
N ASP A 356 11.25 -8.95 -25.54
CA ASP A 356 11.32 -7.92 -26.61
C ASP A 356 9.93 -7.47 -27.08
N THR A 357 8.88 -8.21 -26.75
CA THR A 357 7.50 -7.93 -27.16
C THR A 357 6.55 -8.20 -26.00
N LEU A 358 5.85 -7.16 -25.56
CA LEU A 358 4.89 -7.23 -24.45
C LEU A 358 3.47 -7.09 -25.00
N THR A 359 2.51 -7.69 -24.29
CA THR A 359 1.09 -7.55 -24.59
C THR A 359 0.36 -6.99 -23.39
N PHE A 360 -0.46 -5.97 -23.64
CA PHE A 360 -1.34 -5.36 -22.65
C PHE A 360 -2.79 -5.72 -22.97
N LEU A 361 -3.52 -6.16 -21.94
CA LEU A 361 -4.98 -6.24 -21.95
C LEU A 361 -5.55 -4.85 -21.73
N VAL A 362 -6.50 -4.45 -22.57
CA VAL A 362 -7.23 -3.20 -22.40
C VAL A 362 -8.65 -3.52 -21.96
N ARG A 363 -9.05 -3.01 -20.79
CA ARG A 363 -10.40 -3.20 -20.25
C ARG A 363 -10.91 -1.93 -19.58
N ASN A 364 -12.23 -1.81 -19.53
CA ASN A 364 -12.87 -0.81 -18.69
C ASN A 364 -12.82 -1.30 -17.23
N CYS A 365 -12.14 -0.56 -16.33
CA CYS A 365 -11.87 -0.94 -14.96
C CYS A 365 -13.14 -0.98 -14.10
N MET A 366 -14.18 -0.23 -14.45
CA MET A 366 -15.46 -0.18 -13.73
C MET A 366 -16.39 -1.34 -14.11
N THR A 367 -16.58 -1.58 -15.41
CA THR A 367 -17.48 -2.62 -15.94
C THR A 367 -16.81 -3.98 -16.10
N LYS A 368 -15.47 -4.02 -16.03
CA LYS A 368 -14.61 -5.19 -16.31
C LYS A 368 -14.72 -5.71 -17.74
N LYS A 369 -15.34 -4.95 -18.66
CA LYS A 369 -15.46 -5.32 -20.06
C LYS A 369 -14.10 -5.25 -20.75
N VAL A 370 -13.68 -6.37 -21.34
CA VAL A 370 -12.49 -6.46 -22.20
C VAL A 370 -12.75 -5.77 -23.53
N LEU A 371 -11.86 -4.86 -23.91
CA LEU A 371 -11.95 -4.06 -25.14
C LEU A 371 -11.00 -4.58 -26.22
N GLY A 372 -9.89 -5.20 -25.81
CA GLY A 372 -8.96 -5.89 -26.69
C GLY A 372 -7.58 -6.07 -26.04
N THR A 373 -6.58 -6.30 -26.87
CA THR A 373 -5.17 -6.30 -26.48
C THR A 373 -4.37 -5.38 -27.39
N VAL A 374 -3.25 -4.88 -26.89
CA VAL A 374 -2.27 -4.10 -27.64
C VAL A 374 -0.89 -4.71 -27.42
N THR A 375 -0.11 -4.80 -28.49
CA THR A 375 1.25 -5.33 -28.46
C THR A 375 2.25 -4.21 -28.70
N VAL A 376 3.32 -4.19 -27.91
CA VAL A 376 4.40 -3.21 -27.98
C VAL A 376 5.75 -3.93 -28.11
N LYS A 377 6.71 -3.30 -28.79
CA LYS A 377 8.07 -3.83 -29.00
C LYS A 377 9.11 -2.96 -28.34
N MET A 378 10.14 -3.60 -27.80
CA MET A 378 11.26 -2.92 -27.17
C MET A 378 12.00 -2.07 -28.22
N VAL A 379 12.26 -0.81 -27.88
CA VAL A 379 13.00 0.13 -28.73
C VAL A 379 14.31 0.60 -28.09
N SER A 380 14.45 0.50 -26.76
CA SER A 380 15.70 0.82 -26.05
C SER A 380 15.79 0.16 -24.67
N LYS A 381 17.03 -0.03 -24.19
CA LYS A 381 17.41 -0.58 -22.87
C LYS A 381 18.59 0.19 -22.28
#